data_AF-A0A2I0R299-F1
#
_entry.id   AF-A0A2I0R299-F1
#
_cell.length_a   1.000
_cell.length_b   1.000
_cell.length_c   1.000
_cell.angle_alpha   90.00
_cell.angle_beta   90.00
_cell.angle_gamma   90.00
#
_symmetry.space_group_name_H-M   'P 1'
#
loop_
_entity.id
_entity.type
_entity.pdbx_description
1 polymer ?
#
loop_
_entity_poly.entity_id
_entity_poly.type
_entity_poly.pdbx_seq_one_letter_code
_entity_poly.pdbx_strand_id
1 'polypeptide(L)'
;MFISTYLWKYKPFKYIFWIDDFSGRYEGFLHFQYKDDQGNLKTGKLPHVKTIKQNGHVITITSSTMKEGGVKSSKSVSKALSIEKTKDEQHFKLTYDYLNEGSTEQNFSKHEGTDIIEFIRNGTEKTLAGGYYTGREPFQTKGEYSKLNWVSNDLNHEF
;
A
#
# COMPACT_ATOMS: atom_id res chain seq x y z
N MET A 1 -18.73 -12.94 13.87
CA MET A 1 -17.61 -11.96 13.97
C MET A 1 -16.32 -12.59 14.50
N PHE A 2 -16.33 -13.46 15.52
CA PHE A 2 -15.09 -14.04 16.09
C PHE A 2 -14.21 -14.80 15.09
N ILE A 3 -14.81 -15.71 14.29
CA ILE A 3 -14.08 -16.48 13.28
C ILE A 3 -13.40 -15.54 12.27
N SER A 4 -14.16 -14.63 11.66
CA SER A 4 -13.63 -13.69 10.67
C SER A 4 -12.62 -12.69 11.26
N THR A 5 -12.65 -12.42 12.57
CA THR A 5 -11.73 -11.47 13.20
C THR A 5 -10.41 -12.13 13.60
N TYR A 6 -10.45 -13.32 14.18
CA TYR A 6 -9.28 -13.94 14.84
C TYR A 6 -8.83 -15.26 14.23
N LEU A 7 -9.77 -16.13 13.88
CA LEU A 7 -9.45 -17.52 13.51
C LEU A 7 -9.28 -17.73 12.00
N TRP A 8 -9.68 -16.75 11.19
CA TRP A 8 -9.81 -16.85 9.73
C TRP A 8 -8.55 -17.37 9.02
N LYS A 9 -7.35 -17.09 9.54
CA LYS A 9 -6.07 -17.50 8.95
C LYS A 9 -5.57 -18.89 9.40
N TYR A 10 -6.22 -19.51 10.38
CA TYR A 10 -5.83 -20.82 10.93
C TYR A 10 -6.70 -21.95 10.37
N LYS A 11 -6.17 -23.18 10.32
CA LYS A 11 -6.98 -24.36 9.97
C LYS A 11 -8.04 -24.62 11.06
N PRO A 12 -9.25 -25.07 10.70
CA PRO A 12 -9.75 -25.32 9.34
C PRO A 12 -10.31 -24.06 8.66
N PHE A 13 -10.51 -22.97 9.40
CA PHE A 13 -11.21 -21.76 8.93
C PHE A 13 -10.56 -21.11 7.71
N LYS A 14 -9.23 -21.23 7.54
CA LYS A 14 -8.51 -20.72 6.36
C LYS A 14 -9.05 -21.26 5.03
N TYR A 15 -9.69 -22.42 5.03
CA TYR A 15 -10.25 -23.02 3.81
C TYR A 15 -11.56 -22.38 3.37
N ILE A 16 -12.17 -21.54 4.21
CA ILE A 16 -13.41 -20.81 3.90
C ILE A 16 -13.10 -19.53 3.11
N PHE A 17 -11.89 -18.99 3.25
CA PHE A 17 -11.47 -17.73 2.61
C PHE A 17 -10.64 -18.04 1.36
N TRP A 18 -11.00 -17.40 0.24
CA TRP A 18 -10.31 -17.60 -1.04
C TRP A 18 -9.03 -16.75 -1.18
N ILE A 19 -8.82 -15.81 -0.26
CA ILE A 19 -7.67 -14.88 -0.21
C ILE A 19 -6.62 -15.32 0.80
N ASP A 20 -5.38 -14.94 0.53
CA ASP A 20 -4.24 -15.13 1.44
C ASP A 20 -4.20 -14.09 2.58
N ASP A 21 -3.34 -14.34 3.56
CA ASP A 21 -3.00 -13.37 4.61
C ASP A 21 -1.93 -12.38 4.13
N PHE A 22 -2.41 -11.22 3.66
CA PHE A 22 -1.62 -10.06 3.26
C PHE A 22 -1.17 -9.21 4.46
N SER A 23 -1.54 -9.57 5.70
CA SER A 23 -1.21 -8.76 6.87
C SER A 23 0.29 -8.56 7.03
N GLY A 24 0.67 -7.33 7.38
CA GLY A 24 2.03 -6.98 7.73
C GLY A 24 2.43 -5.56 7.38
N ARG A 25 3.65 -5.22 7.80
CA ARG A 25 4.37 -4.01 7.41
C ARG A 25 5.36 -4.36 6.30
N TYR A 26 5.31 -3.57 5.23
CA TYR A 26 6.14 -3.70 4.04
C TYR A 26 6.96 -2.44 3.86
N GLU A 27 8.26 -2.60 3.61
CA GLU A 27 9.21 -1.51 3.45
C GLU A 27 10.02 -1.65 2.18
N GLY A 28 10.30 -0.52 1.54
CA GLY A 28 11.14 -0.44 0.35
C GLY A 28 11.13 0.99 -0.15
N PHE A 29 11.04 1.17 -1.47
CA PHE A 29 11.07 2.50 -2.06
C PHE A 29 9.92 2.75 -3.03
N LEU A 30 9.49 4.00 -3.06
CA LEU A 30 8.59 4.56 -4.05
C LEU A 30 9.43 5.41 -5.01
N HIS A 31 9.32 5.11 -6.29
CA HIS A 31 9.86 5.92 -7.38
C HIS A 31 8.73 6.76 -7.92
N PHE A 32 8.87 8.08 -7.92
CA PHE A 32 7.82 8.99 -8.37
C PHE A 32 8.25 9.75 -9.60
N GLN A 33 7.25 10.18 -10.37
CA GLN A 33 7.42 11.15 -11.45
C GLN A 33 6.19 12.06 -11.58
N TYR A 34 6.43 13.32 -11.90
CA TYR A 34 5.42 14.32 -12.20
C TYR A 34 5.98 15.39 -13.15
N LYS A 35 5.11 16.21 -13.76
CA LYS A 35 5.54 17.40 -14.51
C LYS A 35 5.44 18.63 -13.63
N ASP A 36 6.41 19.53 -13.70
CA ASP A 36 6.30 20.85 -13.07
C ASP A 36 5.49 21.83 -13.96
N ASP A 37 5.28 23.06 -13.46
CA ASP A 37 4.54 24.11 -14.17
C ASP A 37 5.14 24.50 -15.53
N GLN A 38 6.42 24.19 -15.74
CA GLN A 38 7.12 24.41 -17.02
C GLN A 38 7.04 23.19 -17.94
N GLY A 39 6.34 22.13 -17.52
CA GLY A 39 6.20 20.88 -18.25
C GLY A 39 7.42 19.95 -18.14
N ASN A 40 8.43 20.30 -17.35
CA ASN A 40 9.62 19.47 -17.18
C ASN A 40 9.30 18.24 -16.34
N LEU A 41 9.78 17.09 -16.77
CA LEU A 41 9.65 15.85 -16.01
C LEU A 41 10.57 15.91 -14.78
N LYS A 42 9.98 15.75 -13.59
CA LYS A 42 10.68 15.51 -12.34
C LYS A 42 10.52 14.06 -11.94
N THR A 43 11.60 13.47 -11.46
CA THR A 43 11.62 12.11 -10.93
C THR A 43 12.32 12.08 -9.59
N GLY A 44 12.06 11.05 -8.79
CA GLY A 44 12.78 10.85 -7.54
C GLY A 44 12.46 9.52 -6.89
N LYS A 45 13.08 9.29 -5.74
CA LYS A 45 12.99 8.06 -4.96
C LYS A 45 12.84 8.40 -3.48
N LEU A 46 11.87 7.81 -2.80
CA LEU A 46 11.65 7.99 -1.36
C LEU A 46 11.51 6.63 -0.68
N PRO A 47 12.04 6.45 0.55
CA PRO A 47 11.66 5.31 1.38
C PRO A 47 10.15 5.31 1.59
N HIS A 48 9.56 4.13 1.52
CA HIS A 48 8.11 3.96 1.56
C HIS A 48 7.73 2.79 2.45
N VAL A 49 6.67 3.02 3.23
CA VAL A 49 6.12 2.04 4.15
C VAL A 49 4.65 1.83 3.82
N LYS A 50 4.26 0.56 3.79
CA LYS A 50 2.88 0.14 3.57
C LYS A 50 2.49 -0.88 4.64
N THR A 51 1.39 -0.63 5.30
CA THR A 51 0.87 -1.49 6.36
C THR A 51 -0.48 -2.02 5.92
N ILE A 52 -0.62 -3.34 5.90
CA ILE A 52 -1.86 -4.03 5.59
C ILE A 52 -2.39 -4.64 6.89
N LYS A 53 -3.57 -4.22 7.29
CA LYS A 53 -4.35 -4.81 8.39
C LYS A 53 -5.50 -5.59 7.78
N GLN A 54 -5.48 -6.91 7.93
CA GLN A 54 -6.48 -7.79 7.35
C GLN A 54 -7.13 -8.68 8.41
N ASN A 55 -8.43 -8.86 8.24
CA ASN A 55 -9.17 -9.97 8.81
C ASN A 55 -10.00 -10.63 7.69
N GLY A 56 -10.79 -11.65 8.01
CA GLY A 56 -11.56 -12.41 7.02
C GLY A 56 -12.67 -11.62 6.31
N HIS A 57 -12.94 -10.36 6.67
CA HIS A 57 -14.00 -9.55 6.05
C HIS A 57 -13.60 -8.10 5.72
N VAL A 58 -12.43 -7.64 6.17
CA VAL A 58 -11.94 -6.29 5.95
C VAL A 58 -10.43 -6.33 5.71
N ILE A 59 -9.98 -5.58 4.72
CA ILE A 59 -8.58 -5.24 4.49
C ILE A 59 -8.48 -3.71 4.51
N THR A 60 -7.60 -3.20 5.36
CA THR A 60 -7.25 -1.78 5.39
C THR A 60 -5.78 -1.64 5.08
N ILE A 61 -5.48 -0.80 4.10
CA ILE A 61 -4.11 -0.50 3.72
C ILE A 61 -3.82 0.94 4.07
N THR A 62 -2.71 1.16 4.77
CA THR A 62 -2.19 2.49 5.04
C THR A 62 -0.78 2.63 4.52
N SER A 63 -0.42 3.80 3.99
CA SER A 63 0.92 4.05 3.50
C SER A 63 1.43 5.45 3.85
N SER A 64 2.75 5.58 3.90
CA SER A 64 3.45 6.84 4.13
C SER A 64 4.84 6.78 3.49
N THR A 65 5.30 7.89 2.94
CA THR A 65 6.71 8.06 2.56
C THR A 65 7.51 8.64 3.72
N MET A 66 8.81 8.39 3.73
CA MET A 66 9.75 9.05 4.64
C MET A 66 10.50 10.12 3.85
N LYS A 67 10.58 11.33 4.39
CA LYS A 67 11.45 12.40 3.89
C LYS A 67 12.85 12.27 4.49
N GLU A 68 13.78 13.06 3.96
CA GLU A 68 15.11 13.22 4.58
C GLU A 68 14.97 13.61 6.06
N GLY A 69 15.80 13.02 6.92
CA GLY A 69 15.71 13.19 8.37
C GLY A 69 14.68 12.30 9.08
N GLY A 70 14.02 11.38 8.36
CA GLY A 70 13.11 10.38 8.96
C GLY A 70 11.69 10.89 9.23
N VAL A 71 11.37 12.12 8.81
CA VAL A 71 10.03 12.70 8.99
C VAL A 71 9.05 12.01 8.04
N LYS A 72 7.96 11.46 8.59
CA LYS A 72 6.88 10.83 7.82
C LYS A 72 6.05 11.86 7.06
N SER A 73 5.63 11.49 5.85
CA SER A 73 4.57 12.18 5.13
C SER A 73 3.23 12.03 5.84
N SER A 74 2.24 12.82 5.40
CA SER A 74 0.84 12.54 5.70
C SER A 74 0.46 11.12 5.27
N LYS A 75 -0.44 10.50 6.04
CA LYS A 75 -0.87 9.12 5.87
C LYS A 75 -1.91 9.00 4.76
N SER A 76 -1.73 8.02 3.88
CA SER A 76 -2.75 7.57 2.94
C SER A 76 -3.49 6.36 3.51
N VAL A 77 -4.82 6.32 3.36
CA VAL A 77 -5.67 5.21 3.85
C VAL A 77 -6.59 4.75 2.73
N SER A 78 -6.63 3.42 2.48
CA SER A 78 -7.50 2.81 1.48
C SER A 78 -8.99 3.06 1.77
N LYS A 79 -9.77 3.34 0.72
CA LYS A 79 -11.22 3.57 0.79
C LYS A 79 -12.04 2.51 0.05
N ALA A 80 -11.56 2.07 -1.11
CA ALA A 80 -12.17 0.99 -1.90
C ALA A 80 -11.06 0.03 -2.35
N LEU A 81 -11.31 -1.27 -2.32
CA LEU A 81 -10.32 -2.30 -2.67
C LEU A 81 -10.99 -3.40 -3.51
N SER A 82 -10.37 -3.71 -4.64
CA SER A 82 -10.62 -4.90 -5.45
C SER A 82 -9.43 -5.86 -5.33
N ILE A 83 -9.72 -7.15 -5.32
CA ILE A 83 -8.72 -8.22 -5.21
C ILE A 83 -8.99 -9.23 -6.31
N GLU A 84 -7.94 -9.58 -7.05
CA GLU A 84 -7.98 -10.55 -8.13
C GLU A 84 -6.83 -11.54 -7.94
N LYS A 85 -7.02 -12.82 -8.26
CA LYS A 85 -5.87 -13.72 -8.43
C LYS A 85 -5.18 -13.42 -9.77
N THR A 86 -3.87 -13.56 -9.82
CA THR A 86 -3.14 -13.55 -11.09
C THR A 86 -3.56 -14.73 -11.97
N LYS A 87 -3.32 -14.65 -13.28
CA LYS A 87 -3.75 -15.68 -14.24
C LYS A 87 -3.18 -17.07 -13.97
N ASP A 88 -2.01 -17.14 -13.33
CA ASP A 88 -1.36 -18.38 -12.90
C ASP A 88 -1.82 -18.86 -11.51
N GLU A 89 -2.74 -18.12 -10.87
CA GLU A 89 -3.28 -18.34 -9.52
C GLU A 89 -2.24 -18.35 -8.38
N GLN A 90 -1.00 -17.94 -8.64
CA GLN A 90 0.08 -17.97 -7.64
C GLN A 90 0.14 -16.71 -6.78
N HIS A 91 -0.39 -15.60 -7.27
CA HIS A 91 -0.27 -14.28 -6.66
C HIS A 91 -1.62 -13.56 -6.65
N PHE A 92 -1.68 -12.43 -5.97
CA PHE A 92 -2.88 -11.59 -5.92
C PHE A 92 -2.57 -10.19 -6.41
N LYS A 93 -3.48 -9.62 -7.19
CA LYS A 93 -3.48 -8.20 -7.55
C LYS A 93 -4.49 -7.48 -6.66
N LEU A 94 -4.03 -6.44 -5.97
CA LEU A 94 -4.82 -5.55 -5.14
C LEU A 94 -4.87 -4.20 -5.86
N THR A 95 -6.07 -3.79 -6.27
CA THR A 95 -6.32 -2.47 -6.86
C THR A 95 -7.16 -1.68 -5.87
N TYR A 96 -6.68 -0.53 -5.40
CA TYR A 96 -7.39 0.21 -4.38
C TYR A 96 -7.22 1.72 -4.49
N ASP A 97 -8.29 2.44 -4.18
CA ASP A 97 -8.27 3.88 -4.03
C ASP A 97 -7.92 4.23 -2.60
N TYR A 98 -7.19 5.32 -2.41
CA TYR A 98 -6.85 5.86 -1.11
C TYR A 98 -7.14 7.35 -1.02
N LEU A 99 -7.34 7.79 0.21
CA LEU A 99 -7.37 9.20 0.55
C LEU A 99 -6.16 9.54 1.42
N ASN A 100 -5.49 10.63 1.07
CA ASN A 100 -4.47 11.25 1.89
C ASN A 100 -4.99 12.63 2.33
N GLU A 101 -5.14 12.86 3.63
CA GLU A 101 -5.72 14.10 4.17
C GLU A 101 -4.79 15.31 4.04
N GLY A 102 -3.58 15.14 3.51
CA GLY A 102 -2.58 16.18 3.48
C GLY A 102 -1.96 16.43 4.85
N SER A 103 -1.17 17.49 4.95
CA SER A 103 -0.59 17.99 6.19
C SER A 103 -0.33 19.49 6.05
N THR A 104 -0.98 20.27 6.91
CA THR A 104 -0.79 21.73 6.94
C THR A 104 0.64 22.10 7.35
N GLU A 105 1.21 21.37 8.31
CA GLU A 105 2.60 21.54 8.77
C GLU A 105 3.62 21.31 7.67
N GLN A 106 3.33 20.38 6.75
CA GLN A 106 4.21 20.04 5.64
C GLN A 106 3.82 20.72 4.31
N ASN A 107 2.87 21.65 4.35
CA ASN A 107 2.28 22.30 3.18
C ASN A 107 1.89 21.31 2.07
N PHE A 108 1.20 20.24 2.45
CA PHE A 108 0.82 19.15 1.56
C PHE A 108 -0.69 19.06 1.46
N SER A 109 -1.23 19.25 0.26
CA SER A 109 -2.67 19.22 0.04
C SER A 109 -3.25 17.81 0.17
N LYS A 110 -4.52 17.78 0.59
CA LYS A 110 -5.37 16.61 0.50
C LYS A 110 -5.48 16.17 -0.96
N HIS A 111 -5.40 14.86 -1.19
CA HIS A 111 -5.53 14.27 -2.53
C HIS A 111 -5.95 12.80 -2.44
N GLU A 112 -6.51 12.33 -3.54
CA GLU A 112 -6.84 10.92 -3.75
C GLU A 112 -5.84 10.28 -4.72
N GLY A 113 -5.81 8.96 -4.74
CA GLY A 113 -5.04 8.21 -5.70
C GLY A 113 -5.45 6.75 -5.75
N THR A 114 -4.93 6.05 -6.74
CA THR A 114 -5.17 4.63 -6.97
C THR A 114 -3.83 3.91 -7.00
N ASP A 115 -3.74 2.84 -6.23
CA ASP A 115 -2.64 1.89 -6.24
C ASP A 115 -3.08 0.61 -6.95
N ILE A 116 -2.18 0.07 -7.77
CA ILE A 116 -2.31 -1.23 -8.41
C ILE A 116 -1.07 -2.03 -8.05
N ILE A 117 -1.22 -2.95 -7.10
CA ILE A 117 -0.09 -3.71 -6.56
C ILE A 117 -0.32 -5.22 -6.66
N GLU A 118 0.77 -5.95 -6.87
CA GLU A 118 0.83 -7.40 -6.79
C GLU A 118 1.38 -7.80 -5.43
N PHE A 119 0.67 -8.68 -4.75
CA PHE A 119 1.13 -9.42 -3.59
C PHE A 119 1.75 -10.72 -4.07
N ILE A 120 3.06 -10.83 -3.86
CA ILE A 120 3.89 -11.95 -4.26
C ILE A 120 4.29 -12.70 -3.00
N ARG A 121 4.09 -14.02 -3.00
CA ARG A 121 4.44 -14.90 -1.89
C ARG A 121 5.31 -16.05 -2.37
N ASN A 122 6.51 -16.14 -1.82
CA ASN A 122 7.45 -17.23 -2.07
C ASN A 122 7.76 -17.92 -0.75
N GLY A 123 7.01 -19.00 -0.46
CA GLY A 123 7.08 -19.69 0.84
C GLY A 123 6.63 -18.79 2.00
N THR A 124 7.57 -18.41 2.87
CA THR A 124 7.35 -17.49 4.00
C THR A 124 7.58 -16.04 3.65
N GLU A 125 8.24 -15.75 2.53
CA GLU A 125 8.51 -14.39 2.09
C GLU A 125 7.27 -13.77 1.45
N LYS A 126 7.03 -12.50 1.76
CA LYS A 126 5.94 -11.70 1.18
C LYS A 126 6.51 -10.39 0.65
N THR A 127 6.11 -10.00 -0.55
CA THR A 127 6.54 -8.77 -1.19
C THR A 127 5.36 -8.09 -1.87
N LEU A 128 5.36 -6.76 -1.90
CA LEU A 128 4.46 -5.97 -2.72
C LEU A 128 5.26 -5.26 -3.82
N ALA A 129 4.75 -5.31 -5.04
CA ALA A 129 5.29 -4.59 -6.19
C ALA A 129 4.15 -3.99 -7.00
N GLY A 130 4.42 -2.98 -7.82
CA GLY A 130 3.39 -2.39 -8.69
C GLY A 130 3.51 -0.88 -8.77
N GLY A 131 2.41 -0.21 -9.10
CA GLY A 131 2.39 1.22 -9.38
C GLY A 131 1.25 1.96 -8.71
N TYR A 132 1.33 3.28 -8.81
CA TYR A 132 0.29 4.17 -8.33
C TYR A 132 0.15 5.39 -9.23
N TYR A 133 -1.01 6.03 -9.12
CA TYR A 133 -1.30 7.33 -9.73
C TYR A 133 -2.09 8.16 -8.73
N THR A 134 -1.90 9.48 -8.77
CA THR A 134 -2.59 10.43 -7.89
C THR A 134 -3.55 11.30 -8.69
N GLY A 135 -4.65 11.74 -8.09
CA GLY A 135 -5.53 12.79 -8.61
C GLY A 135 -5.07 14.19 -8.23
N ARG A 136 -3.75 14.44 -8.25
CA ARG A 136 -3.19 15.75 -7.89
C ARG A 136 -3.35 16.74 -9.04
N GLU A 137 -3.69 17.98 -8.66
CA GLU A 137 -3.76 19.13 -9.56
C GLU A 137 -2.56 20.08 -9.32
N PRO A 138 -2.07 20.79 -10.35
CA PRO A 138 -2.46 20.71 -11.76
C PRO A 138 -1.85 19.51 -12.51
N PHE A 139 -0.87 18.83 -11.91
CA PHE A 139 -0.20 17.70 -12.53
C PHE A 139 -0.27 16.45 -11.67
N GLN A 140 -0.80 15.39 -12.27
CA GLN A 140 -0.79 14.05 -11.70
C GLN A 140 0.64 13.58 -11.45
N THR A 141 0.86 13.06 -10.24
CA THR A 141 2.03 12.22 -9.92
C THR A 141 1.69 10.77 -10.16
N LYS A 142 2.62 10.01 -10.75
CA LYS A 142 2.54 8.56 -10.86
C LYS A 142 3.89 7.93 -10.52
N GLY A 143 3.91 6.62 -10.31
CA GLY A 143 5.16 5.95 -9.98
C GLY A 143 5.02 4.48 -9.71
N GLU A 144 6.10 3.90 -9.21
CA GLU A 144 6.26 2.47 -8.98
C GLU A 144 6.89 2.18 -7.62
N TYR A 145 6.53 1.03 -7.06
CA TYR A 145 7.09 0.49 -5.84
C TYR A 145 8.17 -0.53 -6.16
N SER A 146 9.41 -0.25 -5.78
CA SER A 146 10.52 -1.20 -5.94
C SER A 146 10.57 -2.15 -4.75
N LYS A 147 9.90 -3.30 -4.92
CA LYS A 147 9.93 -4.48 -4.03
C LYS A 147 9.80 -4.12 -2.55
N LEU A 148 8.59 -3.76 -2.12
CA LEU A 148 8.30 -3.55 -0.70
C LEU A 148 8.32 -4.92 -0.01
N ASN A 149 9.34 -5.19 0.80
CA ASN A 149 9.53 -6.47 1.46
C ASN A 149 8.81 -6.46 2.82
N TRP A 150 8.19 -7.58 3.17
CA TRP A 150 7.60 -7.76 4.49
C TRP A 150 8.66 -7.75 5.58
N VAL A 151 8.44 -6.96 6.62
CA VAL A 151 9.38 -6.78 7.74
C VAL A 151 8.81 -7.35 9.03
N SER A 152 7.53 -7.11 9.31
CA SER A 152 6.92 -7.56 10.56
C SER A 152 5.39 -7.65 10.49
N ASN A 153 4.80 -8.35 11.46
CA ASN A 153 3.37 -8.25 11.78
C ASN A 153 3.05 -7.14 12.78
N ASP A 154 4.07 -6.38 13.18
CA ASP A 154 3.89 -5.28 14.11
C ASP A 154 3.30 -4.08 13.36
N LEU A 155 2.01 -3.87 13.56
CA LEU A 155 1.28 -2.74 13.00
C LEU A 155 1.36 -1.51 13.94
N ASN A 156 1.98 -1.67 15.12
CA ASN A 156 2.15 -0.65 16.15
C ASN A 156 3.59 -0.15 16.17
N HIS A 157 3.99 0.64 15.16
CA HIS A 157 5.14 1.51 15.35
C HIS A 157 4.91 2.87 14.70
N GLU A 158 4.92 3.88 15.59
CA GLU A 158 4.80 5.33 15.38
C GLU A 158 3.43 5.80 14.87
N PHE A 159 2.54 6.01 15.85
CA PHE A 159 1.42 6.94 15.80
C PHE A 159 1.85 8.24 16.48
#